data_AF-A0A7G6YSK6-F1
#
_entry.id   AF-A0A7G6YSK6-F1
#
_cell.length_a   1.000
_cell.length_b   1.000
_cell.length_c   1.000
_cell.angle_alpha   90.00
_cell.angle_beta   90.00
_cell.angle_gamma   90.00
#
_symmetry.space_group_name_H-M   'P 1'
#
loop_
_entity.id
_entity.type
_entity.pdbx_description
1 polymer ?
#
loop_
_entity_poly.entity_id
_entity_poly.type
_entity_poly.pdbx_seq_one_letter_code
_entity_poly.pdbx_strand_id
1 'polypeptide(L)'
;MIPIHNLYYLLCYAWHRLPDPAEAQAVEAQEFHRPLALLTHLLLVATRRQLRRGLSVGYTEQEAELTELRGRVQLAPTLARDLLRRGRAVCTYDELGPNTPLNQLLVGTLAQLSRTRALPAATRQQVRQVLGRFPATVHPTPPTSQALLLLRRQRLQGAQAFLLHLCDLLHHCALPVPDEAGRHRFRDFRRDEVLMARLFEQFVRNFYRLEQRHYRVRSETIAWQAAADNAEDLALLPTMVTDTSLEAADRKIILDTKYYGRRPAHSPQPSAPDCAPSLPALRLPSKPACHAGPAARGRAALPRRHAGSGRALHTGRPSGARGYAGLSAALAGYCRGFTEFNILRVVTNSN
;
A
#
# COMPACT_ATOMS: atom_id res chain seq x y z
N MET A 1 10.51 18.14 3.59
CA MET A 1 9.23 17.97 2.89
C MET A 1 9.46 16.85 1.88
N ILE A 2 8.67 15.78 1.96
CA ILE A 2 8.86 14.57 1.14
C ILE A 2 8.55 14.91 -0.33
N PRO A 3 9.51 14.71 -1.27
CA PRO A 3 9.24 14.89 -2.69
C PRO A 3 8.15 13.94 -3.16
N ILE A 4 7.17 14.44 -3.91
CA ILE A 4 6.00 13.63 -4.28
C ILE A 4 6.37 12.49 -5.23
N HIS A 5 7.40 12.63 -6.06
CA HIS A 5 7.90 11.54 -6.89
C HIS A 5 8.44 10.36 -6.06
N ASN A 6 9.01 10.60 -4.88
CA ASN A 6 9.48 9.51 -4.02
C ASN A 6 8.33 8.68 -3.42
N LEU A 7 7.11 9.25 -3.33
CA LEU A 7 5.93 8.50 -2.93
C LEU A 7 5.58 7.40 -3.95
N TYR A 8 5.87 7.60 -5.23
CA TYR A 8 5.64 6.56 -6.24
C TYR A 8 6.47 5.31 -5.94
N TYR A 9 7.77 5.49 -5.72
CA TYR A 9 8.67 4.39 -5.38
C TYR A 9 8.25 3.73 -4.05
N LEU A 10 7.94 4.54 -3.03
CA LEU A 10 7.46 4.04 -1.74
C LEU A 10 6.25 3.12 -1.91
N LEU A 11 5.23 3.59 -2.62
CA LEU A 11 3.99 2.84 -2.83
C LEU A 11 4.20 1.57 -3.68
N CYS A 12 5.08 1.62 -4.69
CA CYS A 12 5.40 0.44 -5.49
C CYS A 12 5.96 -0.68 -4.63
N TYR A 13 7.03 -0.42 -3.87
CA TYR A 13 7.60 -1.45 -3.00
C TYR A 13 6.66 -1.81 -1.84
N ALA A 14 5.95 -0.85 -1.23
CA ALA A 14 4.97 -1.15 -0.17
C ALA A 14 3.94 -2.18 -0.62
N TRP A 15 3.52 -2.14 -1.89
CA TRP A 15 2.59 -3.11 -2.49
C TRP A 15 3.28 -4.26 -3.25
N HIS A 16 4.53 -4.55 -2.92
CA HIS A 16 5.31 -5.67 -3.47
C HIS A 16 5.35 -5.66 -5.02
N ARG A 17 5.50 -4.47 -5.60
CA ARG A 17 5.61 -4.24 -7.05
C ARG A 17 6.91 -3.51 -7.36
N LEU A 18 7.62 -3.96 -8.38
CA LEU A 18 8.77 -3.21 -8.91
C LEU A 18 8.29 -1.97 -9.68
N PRO A 19 8.96 -0.81 -9.52
CA PRO A 19 8.62 0.40 -10.25
C PRO A 19 8.82 0.18 -11.76
N ASP A 20 7.85 0.64 -12.55
CA ASP A 20 7.92 0.59 -14.01
C ASP A 20 8.74 1.80 -14.49
N PRO A 21 9.81 1.63 -15.28
CA PRO A 21 10.67 2.75 -15.70
C PRO A 21 9.91 3.84 -16.46
N ALA A 22 8.93 3.47 -17.28
CA ALA A 22 8.14 4.43 -18.05
C ALA A 22 7.18 5.22 -17.14
N GLU A 23 6.57 4.55 -16.16
CA GLU A 23 5.76 5.22 -15.14
C GLU A 23 6.61 6.15 -14.25
N ALA A 24 7.78 5.68 -13.82
CA ALA A 24 8.71 6.45 -13.00
C ALA A 24 9.15 7.74 -13.71
N GLN A 25 9.59 7.62 -14.97
CA GLN A 25 9.99 8.76 -15.79
C GLN A 25 8.83 9.74 -16.02
N ALA A 26 7.62 9.23 -16.27
CA ALA A 26 6.43 10.08 -16.41
C ALA A 26 6.06 10.82 -15.12
N VAL A 27 6.28 10.19 -13.97
CA VAL A 27 6.06 10.81 -12.65
C VAL A 27 7.12 11.86 -12.34
N GLU A 28 8.38 11.62 -12.69
CA GLU A 28 9.48 12.56 -12.50
C GLU A 28 9.39 13.77 -13.44
N ALA A 29 8.90 13.59 -14.67
CA ALA A 29 8.70 14.66 -15.65
C ALA A 29 7.51 15.58 -15.32
N GLN A 30 6.60 15.16 -14.43
CA GLN A 30 5.43 15.93 -14.04
C GLN A 30 5.58 16.53 -12.64
N GLU A 31 5.25 17.81 -12.49
CA GLU A 31 5.17 18.43 -11.17
C GLU A 31 3.83 18.10 -10.50
N PHE A 32 3.90 17.27 -9.46
CA PHE A 32 2.75 17.03 -8.58
C PHE A 32 2.90 17.84 -7.29
N HIS A 33 1.93 18.69 -6.98
CA HIS A 33 1.90 19.45 -5.71
C HIS A 33 1.13 18.74 -4.59
N ARG A 34 0.23 17.80 -4.94
CA ARG A 34 -0.62 17.08 -3.99
C ARG A 34 -0.58 15.58 -4.25
N PRO A 35 -0.54 14.73 -3.21
CA PRO A 35 -0.55 13.27 -3.38
C PRO A 35 -1.80 12.76 -4.09
N LEU A 36 -2.94 13.43 -3.95
CA LEU A 36 -4.17 13.10 -4.68
C LEU A 36 -3.97 13.11 -6.21
N ALA A 37 -3.24 14.10 -6.73
CA ALA A 37 -2.97 14.21 -8.16
C ALA A 37 -2.08 13.05 -8.64
N LEU A 38 -1.07 12.68 -7.85
CA LEU A 38 -0.23 11.51 -8.11
C LEU A 38 -1.07 10.22 -8.12
N LEU A 39 -1.86 9.96 -7.07
CA LEU A 39 -2.69 8.75 -6.98
C LEU A 39 -3.69 8.65 -8.15
N THR A 40 -4.29 9.78 -8.53
CA THR A 40 -5.20 9.84 -9.68
C THR A 40 -4.46 9.55 -10.98
N HIS A 41 -3.25 10.09 -11.16
CA HIS A 41 -2.42 9.80 -12.31
C HIS A 41 -2.05 8.31 -12.40
N LEU A 42 -1.59 7.72 -11.30
CA LEU A 42 -1.26 6.29 -11.24
C LEU A 42 -2.48 5.41 -11.52
N LEU A 43 -3.65 5.77 -10.98
CA LEU A 43 -4.90 5.06 -11.27
C LEU A 43 -5.27 5.17 -12.75
N LEU A 44 -5.16 6.35 -13.36
CA LEU A 44 -5.42 6.52 -14.80
C LEU A 44 -4.49 5.69 -15.67
N VAL A 45 -3.19 5.67 -15.37
CA VAL A 45 -2.20 4.89 -16.12
C VAL A 45 -2.49 3.39 -15.99
N ALA A 46 -2.73 2.91 -14.77
CA ALA A 46 -3.04 1.51 -14.51
C ALA A 46 -4.36 1.08 -15.17
N THR A 47 -5.41 1.89 -15.07
CA THR A 47 -6.71 1.62 -15.70
C THR A 47 -6.62 1.62 -17.21
N ARG A 48 -5.90 2.57 -17.83
CA ARG A 48 -5.69 2.58 -19.29
C ARG A 48 -4.95 1.33 -19.75
N ARG A 49 -3.97 0.86 -18.98
CA ARG A 49 -3.26 -0.40 -19.26
C ARG A 49 -4.20 -1.60 -19.15
N GLN A 50 -5.08 -1.63 -18.17
CA GLN A 50 -6.09 -2.69 -18.04
C GLN A 50 -7.07 -2.66 -19.22
N LEU A 51 -7.62 -1.49 -19.57
CA LEU A 51 -8.52 -1.35 -20.73
C LEU A 51 -7.87 -1.79 -22.05
N ARG A 52 -6.56 -1.57 -22.24
CA ARG A 52 -5.83 -2.05 -23.42
C ARG A 52 -5.61 -3.57 -23.42
N ARG A 53 -5.43 -4.18 -22.24
CA ARG A 53 -5.22 -5.62 -22.10
C ARG A 53 -6.53 -6.42 -22.11
N GLY A 54 -7.65 -5.74 -21.88
CA GLY A 54 -8.96 -6.37 -21.63
C GLY A 54 -9.34 -6.25 -20.15
N LEU A 55 -10.61 -5.97 -19.90
CA LEU A 55 -11.16 -5.97 -18.55
C LEU A 55 -11.24 -7.41 -18.02
N SER A 56 -11.03 -7.59 -16.71
CA SER A 56 -11.32 -8.88 -16.08
C SER A 56 -12.78 -9.23 -16.30
N VAL A 57 -13.04 -10.46 -16.73
CA VAL A 57 -14.38 -11.01 -16.93
C VAL A 57 -14.66 -12.00 -15.79
N GLY A 58 -15.89 -12.04 -15.31
CA GLY A 58 -16.31 -12.95 -14.25
C GLY A 58 -17.77 -13.36 -14.43
N TYR A 59 -18.18 -14.40 -13.71
CA TYR A 59 -19.55 -14.84 -13.68
C TYR A 59 -20.34 -14.00 -12.68
N THR A 60 -21.47 -13.47 -13.13
CA THR A 60 -22.45 -12.78 -12.29
C THR A 60 -23.78 -13.51 -12.45
N GLU A 61 -24.39 -13.88 -11.33
CA GLU A 61 -25.73 -14.47 -11.32
C GLU A 61 -26.74 -13.41 -11.77
N GLN A 62 -27.52 -13.75 -12.79
CA GLN A 62 -28.60 -12.94 -13.33
C GLN A 62 -29.92 -13.68 -13.09
N GLU A 63 -30.96 -12.93 -12.70
CA GLU A 63 -32.32 -13.43 -12.62
C GLU A 63 -33.18 -12.72 -13.67
N ALA A 64 -33.77 -13.48 -14.59
CA ALA A 64 -34.62 -12.93 -15.64
C ALA A 64 -35.80 -13.83 -15.96
N GLU A 65 -36.91 -13.22 -16.41
CA GLU A 65 -38.02 -13.93 -17.03
C GLU A 65 -37.67 -14.22 -18.49
N LEU A 66 -37.57 -15.50 -18.85
CA LEU A 66 -37.16 -15.96 -20.17
C LEU A 66 -38.27 -16.79 -20.83
N THR A 67 -38.31 -16.78 -22.15
CA THR A 67 -39.14 -17.68 -22.98
C THR A 67 -38.45 -19.03 -23.22
N GLU A 68 -37.19 -19.15 -22.81
CA GLU A 68 -36.37 -20.37 -22.88
C GLU A 68 -35.87 -20.74 -21.48
N LEU A 69 -35.57 -22.02 -21.25
CA LEU A 69 -35.01 -22.48 -19.98
C LEU A 69 -33.49 -22.33 -20.01
N ARG A 70 -32.94 -21.50 -19.13
CA ARG A 70 -31.51 -21.25 -19.02
C ARG A 70 -31.07 -21.28 -17.56
N GLY A 71 -30.09 -22.11 -17.22
CA GLY A 71 -29.62 -22.24 -15.83
C GLY A 71 -30.66 -22.88 -14.91
N ARG A 72 -30.83 -22.32 -13.71
CA ARG A 72 -31.75 -22.82 -12.68
C ARG A 72 -33.10 -22.11 -12.78
N VAL A 73 -34.17 -22.88 -12.96
CA VAL A 73 -35.55 -22.37 -12.94
C VAL A 73 -35.99 -22.06 -11.52
N GLN A 74 -36.49 -20.85 -11.29
CA GLN A 74 -37.08 -20.40 -10.03
C GLN A 74 -38.57 -20.73 -10.01
N LEU A 75 -38.92 -21.92 -9.51
CA LEU A 75 -40.30 -22.41 -9.54
C LEU A 75 -41.27 -21.52 -8.76
N ALA A 76 -40.88 -21.04 -7.58
CA ALA A 76 -41.75 -20.20 -6.73
C ALA A 76 -42.23 -18.92 -7.44
N PRO A 77 -41.36 -18.03 -7.94
CA PRO A 77 -41.82 -16.83 -8.67
C PRO A 77 -42.45 -17.17 -10.03
N THR A 78 -42.06 -18.28 -10.66
CA THR A 78 -42.63 -18.73 -11.94
C THR A 78 -44.09 -19.16 -11.80
N LEU A 79 -44.40 -19.96 -10.78
CA LEU A 79 -45.77 -20.42 -10.50
C LEU A 79 -46.64 -19.31 -9.91
N ALA A 80 -46.09 -18.49 -9.00
CA ALA A 80 -46.83 -17.37 -8.40
C ALA A 80 -47.32 -16.34 -9.44
N ARG A 81 -46.62 -16.21 -10.56
CA ARG A 81 -46.95 -15.29 -11.66
C ARG A 81 -47.63 -15.98 -12.86
N ASP A 82 -47.95 -17.28 -12.74
CA ASP A 82 -48.58 -18.11 -13.79
C ASP A 82 -47.84 -18.04 -15.14
N LEU A 83 -46.50 -17.96 -15.10
CA LEU A 83 -45.67 -17.71 -16.28
C LEU A 83 -45.58 -18.92 -17.21
N LEU A 84 -45.73 -20.13 -16.67
CA LEU A 84 -45.69 -21.37 -17.47
C LEU A 84 -46.77 -21.41 -18.54
N ARG A 85 -47.98 -20.91 -18.24
CA ARG A 85 -49.07 -20.81 -19.24
C ARG A 85 -48.76 -19.87 -20.39
N ARG A 86 -47.84 -18.93 -20.17
CA ARG A 86 -47.37 -17.96 -21.18
C ARG A 86 -46.10 -18.43 -21.89
N GLY A 87 -45.64 -19.67 -21.63
CA GLY A 87 -44.39 -20.21 -22.17
C GLY A 87 -43.16 -19.51 -21.61
N ARG A 88 -43.21 -19.03 -20.36
CA ARG A 88 -42.14 -18.28 -19.71
C ARG A 88 -41.78 -18.85 -18.34
N ALA A 89 -40.54 -18.64 -17.93
CA ALA A 89 -40.07 -19.00 -16.60
C ALA A 89 -39.08 -17.97 -16.07
N VAL A 90 -39.12 -17.71 -14.77
CA VAL A 90 -38.05 -16.97 -14.09
C VAL A 90 -36.88 -17.92 -13.91
N CYS A 91 -35.73 -17.54 -14.46
CA CYS A 91 -34.53 -18.35 -14.44
C CYS A 91 -33.37 -17.55 -13.85
N THR A 92 -32.58 -18.20 -12.99
CA THR A 92 -31.29 -17.71 -12.51
C THR A 92 -30.16 -18.40 -13.27
N TYR A 93 -29.28 -17.64 -13.90
CA TYR A 93 -28.15 -18.17 -14.67
C TYR A 93 -26.91 -17.29 -14.51
N ASP A 94 -25.74 -17.90 -14.68
CA ASP A 94 -24.48 -17.18 -14.64
C ASP A 94 -24.18 -16.56 -16.01
N GLU A 95 -23.99 -15.25 -16.03
CA GLU A 95 -23.55 -14.52 -17.21
C GLU A 95 -22.07 -14.14 -17.08
N LEU A 96 -21.26 -14.56 -18.05
CA LEU A 96 -19.85 -14.21 -18.12
C LEU A 96 -19.72 -12.79 -18.69
N GLY A 97 -19.30 -11.83 -17.86
CA GLY A 97 -19.26 -10.43 -18.26
C GLY A 97 -18.18 -9.59 -17.57
N PRO A 98 -17.91 -8.38 -18.07
CA PRO A 98 -16.94 -7.46 -17.48
C PRO A 98 -17.47 -6.79 -16.20
N ASN A 99 -18.71 -7.04 -15.80
CA ASN A 99 -19.35 -6.46 -14.62
C ASN A 99 -18.87 -7.13 -13.31
N THR A 100 -17.55 -7.20 -13.13
CA THR A 100 -16.92 -7.77 -11.93
C THR A 100 -16.87 -6.74 -10.80
N PRO A 101 -16.84 -7.16 -9.52
CA PRO A 101 -16.78 -6.24 -8.39
C PRO A 101 -15.61 -5.26 -8.44
N LEU A 102 -14.46 -5.68 -8.98
CA LEU A 102 -13.30 -4.80 -9.17
C LEU A 102 -13.58 -3.70 -10.21
N ASN A 103 -14.18 -4.06 -11.34
CA ASN A 103 -14.49 -3.09 -12.38
C ASN A 103 -15.57 -2.11 -11.91
N GLN A 104 -16.59 -2.59 -11.19
CA GLN A 104 -17.61 -1.75 -10.56
C GLN A 104 -16.98 -0.73 -9.58
N LEU A 105 -16.06 -1.19 -8.72
CA LEU A 105 -15.30 -0.33 -7.80
C LEU A 105 -14.45 0.70 -8.55
N LEU A 106 -13.79 0.29 -9.64
CA LEU A 106 -12.96 1.19 -10.44
C LEU A 106 -13.79 2.30 -11.09
N VAL A 107 -14.92 1.95 -11.71
CA VAL A 107 -15.82 2.93 -12.31
C VAL A 107 -16.38 3.86 -11.23
N GLY A 108 -16.77 3.34 -10.07
CA GLY A 108 -17.24 4.18 -8.95
C GLY A 108 -16.17 5.12 -8.39
N THR A 109 -14.94 4.64 -8.23
CA THR A 109 -13.79 5.45 -7.77
C THR A 109 -13.50 6.57 -8.77
N LEU A 110 -13.45 6.24 -10.07
CA LEU A 110 -13.24 7.23 -11.13
C LEU A 110 -14.40 8.23 -11.20
N ALA A 111 -15.64 7.80 -11.03
CA ALA A 111 -16.81 8.67 -10.99
C ALA A 111 -16.73 9.66 -9.82
N GLN A 112 -16.25 9.23 -8.65
CA GLN A 112 -15.98 10.12 -7.51
C GLN A 112 -14.86 11.13 -7.83
N LEU A 113 -13.73 10.68 -8.41
CA LEU A 113 -12.61 11.56 -8.79
C LEU A 113 -13.02 12.60 -9.84
N SER A 114 -13.89 12.22 -10.79
CA SER A 114 -14.38 13.12 -11.84
C SER A 114 -15.14 14.35 -11.30
N ARG A 115 -15.73 14.22 -10.10
CA ARG A 115 -16.48 15.27 -9.39
C ARG A 115 -15.63 16.03 -8.35
N THR A 116 -14.38 15.63 -8.15
CA THR A 116 -13.52 16.16 -7.08
C THR A 116 -12.88 17.48 -7.47
N ARG A 117 -13.32 18.59 -6.86
CA ARG A 117 -12.81 19.96 -7.17
C ARG A 117 -11.33 20.16 -6.81
N ALA A 118 -10.79 19.38 -5.89
CA ALA A 118 -9.38 19.45 -5.49
C ALA A 118 -8.39 19.03 -6.59
N LEU A 119 -8.86 18.35 -7.64
CA LEU A 119 -8.08 17.97 -8.82
C LEU A 119 -8.13 19.06 -9.89
N PRO A 120 -7.07 19.25 -10.70
CA PRO A 120 -7.10 20.15 -11.86
C PRO A 120 -8.20 19.75 -12.87
N ALA A 121 -8.74 20.74 -13.59
CA ALA A 121 -9.79 20.51 -14.58
C ALA A 121 -9.34 19.53 -15.69
N ALA A 122 -8.10 19.66 -16.16
CA ALA A 122 -7.49 18.76 -17.13
C ALA A 122 -7.46 17.30 -16.65
N THR A 123 -7.08 17.07 -15.39
CA THR A 123 -7.08 15.71 -14.79
C THR A 123 -8.49 15.15 -14.70
N ARG A 124 -9.48 15.96 -14.28
CA ARG A 124 -10.89 15.52 -14.25
C ARG A 124 -11.42 15.15 -15.63
N GLN A 125 -11.02 15.89 -16.67
CA GLN A 125 -11.37 15.56 -18.05
C GLN A 125 -10.77 14.23 -18.49
N GLN A 126 -9.49 13.98 -18.17
CA GLN A 126 -8.86 12.68 -18.43
C GLN A 126 -9.56 11.53 -17.70
N VAL A 127 -10.02 11.74 -16.48
CA VAL A 127 -10.85 10.76 -15.73
C VAL A 127 -12.15 10.48 -16.47
N ARG A 128 -12.87 11.52 -16.92
CA ARG A 128 -14.11 11.35 -17.69
C ARG A 128 -13.89 10.61 -19.02
N GLN A 129 -12.80 10.90 -19.72
CA GLN A 129 -12.43 10.19 -20.95
C GLN A 129 -12.18 8.70 -20.70
N VAL A 130 -11.49 8.35 -19.60
CA VAL A 130 -11.26 6.95 -19.24
C VAL A 130 -12.55 6.26 -18.80
N LEU A 131 -13.42 6.96 -18.05
CA LEU A 131 -14.75 6.46 -17.68
C LEU A 131 -15.60 6.10 -18.90
N GLY A 132 -15.63 6.96 -19.93
CA GLY A 132 -16.38 6.72 -21.16
C GLY A 132 -15.90 5.53 -22.00
N ARG A 133 -14.76 4.92 -21.65
CA ARG A 133 -14.24 3.71 -22.32
C ARG A 133 -14.71 2.42 -21.67
N PHE A 134 -15.34 2.48 -20.50
CA PHE A 134 -15.92 1.30 -19.87
C PHE A 134 -17.24 0.93 -20.57
N PRO A 135 -17.54 -0.37 -20.72
CA PRO A 135 -18.80 -0.79 -21.30
C PRO A 135 -19.97 -0.43 -20.37
N ALA A 136 -21.13 -0.11 -20.96
CA ALA A 136 -22.33 0.29 -20.22
C ALA A 136 -22.87 -0.82 -19.28
N THR A 137 -22.47 -2.07 -19.49
CA THR A 137 -22.81 -3.22 -18.65
C THR A 137 -22.09 -3.20 -17.28
N VAL A 138 -21.06 -2.37 -17.11
CA VAL A 138 -20.36 -2.24 -15.82
C VAL A 138 -21.01 -1.14 -14.99
N HIS A 139 -21.67 -1.54 -13.91
CA HIS A 139 -22.38 -0.62 -13.05
C HIS A 139 -21.44 0.01 -12.00
N PRO A 140 -21.48 1.33 -11.78
CA PRO A 140 -20.62 1.97 -10.80
C PRO A 140 -21.03 1.60 -9.37
N THR A 141 -20.08 1.10 -8.58
CA THR A 141 -20.27 0.92 -7.13
C THR A 141 -19.40 1.92 -6.37
N PRO A 142 -19.96 2.74 -5.47
CA PRO A 142 -19.16 3.68 -4.69
C PRO A 142 -18.10 2.94 -3.88
N PRO A 143 -16.88 3.48 -3.74
CA PRO A 143 -15.87 2.88 -2.90
C PRO A 143 -16.31 3.00 -1.43
N THR A 144 -16.66 1.86 -0.84
CA THR A 144 -17.01 1.74 0.58
C THR A 144 -16.06 0.77 1.26
N SER A 145 -15.89 0.91 2.58
CA SER A 145 -15.10 -0.03 3.39
C SER A 145 -15.56 -1.48 3.19
N GLN A 146 -16.86 -1.72 3.04
CA GLN A 146 -17.42 -3.05 2.80
C GLN A 146 -17.02 -3.61 1.42
N ALA A 147 -17.17 -2.82 0.35
CA ALA A 147 -16.80 -3.24 -1.00
C ALA A 147 -15.30 -3.57 -1.09
N LEU A 148 -14.46 -2.72 -0.48
CA LEU A 148 -13.01 -2.94 -0.40
C LEU A 148 -12.66 -4.19 0.40
N LEU A 149 -13.33 -4.42 1.54
CA LEU A 149 -13.11 -5.62 2.36
C LEU A 149 -13.42 -6.91 1.59
N LEU A 150 -14.53 -6.95 0.86
CA LEU A 150 -14.91 -8.11 0.05
C LEU A 150 -13.87 -8.40 -1.04
N LEU A 151 -13.39 -7.36 -1.72
CA LEU A 151 -12.35 -7.50 -2.75
C LEU A 151 -10.99 -7.93 -2.19
N ARG A 152 -10.61 -7.47 -0.99
CA ARG A 152 -9.37 -7.94 -0.33
C ARG A 152 -9.41 -9.45 -0.05
N ARG A 153 -10.59 -10.02 0.24
CA ARG A 153 -10.75 -11.47 0.46
C ARG A 153 -10.52 -12.29 -0.80
N GLN A 154 -10.75 -11.71 -1.99
CA GLN A 154 -10.53 -12.38 -3.27
C GLN A 154 -9.04 -12.56 -3.62
N ARG A 155 -8.12 -11.99 -2.83
CA ARG A 155 -6.65 -12.12 -3.02
C ARG A 155 -6.21 -11.87 -4.47
N LEU A 156 -6.72 -10.77 -5.04
CA LEU A 156 -6.34 -10.33 -6.39
C LEU A 156 -4.82 -10.24 -6.53
N GLN A 157 -4.32 -10.50 -7.74
CA GLN A 157 -2.88 -10.57 -8.02
C GLN A 157 -2.44 -9.53 -9.05
N GLY A 158 -1.15 -9.20 -9.03
CA GLY A 158 -0.51 -8.36 -10.03
C GLY A 158 -1.17 -7.00 -10.23
N ALA A 159 -1.58 -6.70 -11.47
CA ALA A 159 -2.14 -5.40 -11.84
C ALA A 159 -3.47 -5.09 -11.14
N GLN A 160 -4.29 -6.12 -10.86
CA GLN A 160 -5.58 -5.95 -10.19
C GLN A 160 -5.39 -5.61 -8.71
N ALA A 161 -4.42 -6.25 -8.05
CA ALA A 161 -4.04 -5.92 -6.67
C ALA A 161 -3.59 -4.46 -6.55
N PHE A 162 -2.76 -4.00 -7.50
CA PHE A 162 -2.29 -2.61 -7.54
C PHE A 162 -3.44 -1.60 -7.70
N LEU A 163 -4.41 -1.90 -8.56
CA LEU A 163 -5.61 -1.06 -8.73
C LEU A 163 -6.47 -1.03 -7.47
N LEU A 164 -6.66 -2.17 -6.81
CA LEU A 164 -7.35 -2.24 -5.54
C LEU A 164 -6.64 -1.40 -4.47
N HIS A 165 -5.31 -1.48 -4.36
CA HIS A 165 -4.53 -0.68 -3.41
C HIS A 165 -4.67 0.83 -3.67
N LEU A 166 -4.71 1.26 -4.93
CA LEU A 166 -4.95 2.65 -5.28
C LEU A 166 -6.37 3.11 -4.90
N CYS A 167 -7.39 2.32 -5.23
CA CYS A 167 -8.78 2.60 -4.84
C CYS A 167 -8.93 2.68 -3.32
N ASP A 168 -8.28 1.78 -2.60
CA ASP A 168 -8.28 1.71 -1.15
C ASP A 168 -7.63 2.95 -0.51
N LEU A 169 -6.43 3.31 -0.97
CA LEU A 169 -5.75 4.50 -0.49
C LEU A 169 -6.53 5.79 -0.81
N LEU A 170 -7.14 5.87 -2.00
CA LEU A 170 -8.00 6.99 -2.39
C LEU A 170 -9.25 7.08 -1.51
N HIS A 171 -9.87 5.94 -1.19
CA HIS A 171 -11.02 5.88 -0.29
C HIS A 171 -10.63 6.34 1.13
N HIS A 172 -9.50 5.87 1.66
CA HIS A 172 -8.99 6.31 2.97
C HIS A 172 -8.70 7.81 3.02
N CYS A 173 -8.33 8.41 1.89
CA CYS A 173 -8.13 9.85 1.78
C CYS A 173 -9.46 10.64 1.69
N ALA A 174 -10.56 10.00 1.30
CA ALA A 174 -11.82 10.67 0.96
C ALA A 174 -12.71 10.83 2.20
N LEU A 175 -12.78 12.05 2.73
CA LEU A 175 -13.71 12.40 3.80
C LEU A 175 -15.05 12.85 3.19
N PRO A 176 -16.20 12.34 3.68
CA PRO A 176 -17.50 12.86 3.29
C PRO A 176 -17.64 14.31 3.76
N VAL A 177 -18.23 15.17 2.92
CA VAL A 177 -18.55 16.55 3.30
C VAL A 177 -19.99 16.56 3.83
N PRO A 178 -20.25 17.05 5.06
CA PRO A 178 -21.60 17.27 5.55
C PRO A 178 -22.37 18.19 4.59
N ASP A 179 -23.65 17.92 4.37
CA ASP A 179 -24.59 18.72 3.57
C ASP A 179 -24.40 18.73 2.05
N GLU A 180 -23.43 18.01 1.49
CA GLU A 180 -23.27 17.88 0.04
C GLU A 180 -23.16 16.40 -0.38
N ALA A 181 -24.30 15.77 -0.63
CA ALA A 181 -24.39 14.37 -1.06
C ALA A 181 -23.45 14.10 -2.27
N GLY A 182 -22.48 13.21 -2.06
CA GLY A 182 -21.52 12.79 -3.09
C GLY A 182 -20.31 13.71 -3.30
N ARG A 183 -20.12 14.77 -2.49
CA ARG A 183 -18.86 15.53 -2.47
C ARG A 183 -17.93 15.01 -1.37
N HIS A 184 -16.67 14.80 -1.76
CA HIS A 184 -15.62 14.34 -0.86
C HIS A 184 -14.50 15.37 -0.78
N ARG A 185 -14.03 15.61 0.45
CA ARG A 185 -12.80 16.35 0.71
C ARG A 185 -11.67 15.36 0.88
N PHE A 186 -10.63 15.49 0.06
CA PHE A 186 -9.48 14.61 0.15
C PHE A 186 -8.45 15.16 1.13
N ARG A 187 -8.10 14.35 2.12
CA ARG A 187 -6.98 14.61 3.03
C ARG A 187 -5.69 14.13 2.41
N ASP A 188 -4.60 14.82 2.73
CA ASP A 188 -3.26 14.35 2.44
C ASP A 188 -2.91 13.15 3.34
N PHE A 189 -2.76 11.96 2.75
CA PHE A 189 -2.46 10.73 3.51
C PHE A 189 -1.12 10.79 4.25
N ARG A 190 -0.19 11.66 3.85
CA ARG A 190 1.09 11.83 4.55
C ARG A 190 0.92 12.33 5.98
N ARG A 191 -0.22 12.96 6.27
CA ARG A 191 -0.56 13.44 7.62
C ARG A 191 -1.12 12.34 8.52
N ASP A 192 -1.39 11.16 7.98
CA ASP A 192 -1.82 9.99 8.74
C ASP A 192 -0.60 9.19 9.14
N GLU A 193 -0.12 9.41 10.37
CA GLU A 193 1.11 8.78 10.86
C GLU A 193 1.01 7.26 10.93
N VAL A 194 -0.15 6.74 11.32
CA VAL A 194 -0.37 5.29 11.45
C VAL A 194 -0.33 4.63 10.08
N LEU A 195 -1.01 5.21 9.09
CA LEU A 195 -0.98 4.72 7.72
C LEU A 195 0.43 4.79 7.11
N MET A 196 1.13 5.91 7.32
CA MET A 196 2.47 6.11 6.77
C MET A 196 3.52 5.22 7.43
N ALA A 197 3.45 4.99 8.74
CA ALA A 197 4.29 4.03 9.43
C ALA A 197 4.12 2.63 8.81
N ARG A 198 2.88 2.16 8.64
CA ARG A 198 2.58 0.87 8.02
C ARG A 198 3.09 0.76 6.58
N LEU A 199 2.85 1.80 5.76
CA LEU A 199 3.32 1.80 4.37
C LEU A 199 4.85 1.81 4.27
N PHE A 200 5.52 2.48 5.19
CA PHE A 200 6.97 2.51 5.22
C PHE A 200 7.60 1.21 5.72
N GLU A 201 7.04 0.62 6.75
CA GLU A 201 7.41 -0.71 7.23
C GLU A 201 7.31 -1.73 6.08
N GLN A 202 6.19 -1.72 5.35
CA GLN A 202 6.00 -2.54 4.16
C GLN A 202 6.99 -2.21 3.05
N PHE A 203 7.24 -0.93 2.80
CA PHE A 203 8.22 -0.46 1.82
C PHE A 203 9.61 -1.02 2.11
N VAL A 204 10.13 -0.86 3.33
CA VAL A 204 11.47 -1.33 3.71
C VAL A 204 11.54 -2.86 3.60
N ARG A 205 10.54 -3.56 4.13
CA ARG A 205 10.47 -5.02 4.09
C ARG A 205 10.50 -5.53 2.65
N ASN A 206 9.64 -4.99 1.79
CA ASN A 206 9.51 -5.45 0.41
C ASN A 206 10.67 -4.99 -0.47
N PHE A 207 11.28 -3.84 -0.18
CA PHE A 207 12.51 -3.40 -0.83
C PHE A 207 13.62 -4.45 -0.67
N TYR A 208 13.93 -4.85 0.56
CA TYR A 208 14.91 -5.91 0.78
C TYR A 208 14.44 -7.26 0.22
N ARG A 209 13.15 -7.57 0.24
CA ARG A 209 12.66 -8.83 -0.34
C ARG A 209 12.82 -8.91 -1.87
N LEU A 210 12.72 -7.78 -2.57
CA LEU A 210 12.75 -7.73 -4.04
C LEU A 210 14.15 -7.46 -4.61
N GLU A 211 14.97 -6.64 -3.94
CA GLU A 211 16.26 -6.20 -4.46
C GLU A 211 17.43 -7.14 -4.12
N GLN A 212 17.21 -8.16 -3.28
CA GLN A 212 18.26 -9.12 -2.92
C GLN A 212 17.75 -10.54 -2.68
N ARG A 213 18.67 -11.51 -2.66
CA ARG A 213 18.39 -12.95 -2.43
C ARG A 213 19.24 -13.60 -1.33
N HIS A 214 20.16 -12.85 -0.74
CA HIS A 214 21.11 -13.36 0.25
C HIS A 214 20.48 -13.51 1.64
N TYR A 215 19.63 -12.57 2.05
CA TYR A 215 18.89 -12.59 3.30
C TYR A 215 17.47 -13.09 3.10
N ARG A 216 17.02 -13.98 3.99
CA ARG A 216 15.61 -14.26 4.20
C ARG A 216 14.97 -13.07 4.92
N VAL A 217 13.97 -12.45 4.30
CA VAL A 217 13.29 -11.25 4.83
C VAL A 217 11.94 -11.63 5.41
N ARG A 218 11.71 -11.33 6.69
CA ARG A 218 10.43 -11.59 7.38
C ARG A 218 10.15 -10.57 8.48
N SER A 219 8.91 -10.51 8.93
CA SER A 219 8.58 -10.01 10.26
C SER A 219 8.46 -11.22 11.18
N GLU A 220 9.01 -11.16 12.38
CA GLU A 220 8.99 -12.26 13.34
C GLU A 220 8.63 -11.77 14.73
N THR A 221 8.09 -12.68 15.53
CA THR A 221 7.90 -12.50 16.96
C THR A 221 9.16 -12.98 17.69
N ILE A 222 9.71 -12.15 18.56
CA ILE A 222 10.88 -12.47 19.37
C ILE A 222 10.42 -12.55 20.83
N ALA A 223 10.92 -13.53 21.57
CA ALA A 223 10.68 -13.61 23.00
C ALA A 223 11.45 -12.51 23.75
N TRP A 224 10.86 -11.97 24.80
CA TRP A 224 11.57 -11.09 25.72
C TRP A 224 12.70 -11.83 26.42
N GLN A 225 13.88 -11.22 26.44
CA GLN A 225 14.98 -11.64 27.30
C GLN A 225 14.85 -10.96 28.67
N ALA A 226 13.71 -11.18 29.34
CA ALA A 226 13.42 -10.63 30.65
C ALA A 226 13.38 -11.74 31.71
N ALA A 227 13.88 -11.44 32.90
CA ALA A 227 13.71 -12.29 34.08
C ALA A 227 12.66 -11.63 34.98
N ALA A 228 11.75 -12.43 35.52
CA ALA A 228 10.78 -12.00 36.51
C ALA A 228 10.77 -13.01 37.66
N ASP A 229 10.51 -12.52 38.87
CA ASP A 229 10.44 -13.36 40.06
C ASP A 229 9.23 -14.30 40.00
N ASN A 230 8.13 -13.88 39.34
CA ASN A 230 6.98 -14.72 39.02
C ASN A 230 6.80 -14.89 37.51
N ALA A 231 6.51 -16.12 37.06
CA ALA A 231 6.30 -16.41 35.64
C ALA A 231 5.08 -15.68 35.04
N GLU A 232 4.08 -15.36 35.86
CA GLU A 232 2.87 -14.64 35.43
C GLU A 232 3.16 -13.19 35.02
N ASP A 233 4.21 -12.57 35.59
CA ASP A 233 4.60 -11.19 35.24
C ASP A 233 5.17 -11.11 33.81
N LEU A 234 5.77 -12.20 33.31
CA LEU A 234 6.24 -12.27 31.91
C LEU A 234 5.08 -12.31 30.91
N ALA A 235 3.90 -12.79 31.32
CA ALA A 235 2.71 -12.82 30.48
C ALA A 235 2.09 -11.42 30.26
N LEU A 236 2.45 -10.43 31.09
CA LEU A 236 2.02 -9.04 30.94
C LEU A 236 2.84 -8.27 29.89
N LEU A 237 3.97 -8.83 29.44
CA LEU A 237 4.82 -8.18 28.45
C LEU A 237 4.15 -8.21 27.05
N PRO A 238 4.16 -7.08 26.31
CA PRO A 238 3.56 -7.03 24.99
C PRO A 238 4.30 -7.95 24.03
N THR A 239 3.63 -8.54 23.04
CA THR A 239 4.32 -9.36 22.03
C THR A 239 5.35 -8.51 21.25
N MET A 240 6.63 -8.88 21.31
CA MET A 240 7.68 -8.18 20.58
C MET A 240 7.73 -8.66 19.13
N VAL A 241 7.18 -7.85 18.22
CA VAL A 241 7.14 -8.12 16.78
C VAL A 241 8.08 -7.15 16.07
N THR A 242 8.98 -7.69 15.24
CA THR A 242 9.91 -6.86 14.46
C THR A 242 9.26 -6.34 13.19
N ASP A 243 9.58 -5.11 12.80
CA ASP A 243 9.20 -4.57 11.50
C ASP A 243 9.85 -5.37 10.35
N THR A 244 11.18 -5.46 10.32
CA THR A 244 11.88 -6.25 9.30
C THR A 244 13.11 -6.95 9.88
N SER A 245 13.13 -8.27 9.77
CA SER A 245 14.29 -9.12 10.04
C SER A 245 14.91 -9.61 8.74
N LEU A 246 16.23 -9.44 8.63
CA LEU A 246 17.06 -10.00 7.58
C LEU A 246 17.94 -11.09 8.19
N GLU A 247 17.79 -12.32 7.70
CA GLU A 247 18.46 -13.50 8.25
C GLU A 247 19.29 -14.19 7.16
N ALA A 248 20.57 -14.37 7.43
CA ALA A 248 21.51 -15.18 6.66
C ALA A 248 22.16 -16.21 7.61
N ALA A 249 22.88 -17.18 7.08
CA ALA A 249 23.49 -18.25 7.88
C ALA A 249 24.48 -17.73 8.94
N ASP A 250 25.15 -16.62 8.66
CA ASP A 250 26.20 -16.02 9.48
C ASP A 250 25.72 -14.80 10.29
N ARG A 251 24.51 -14.30 10.00
CA ARG A 251 24.08 -13.00 10.52
C ARG A 251 22.58 -12.82 10.53
N LYS A 252 22.09 -12.20 11.61
CA LYS A 252 20.74 -11.67 11.70
C LYS A 252 20.75 -10.15 11.96
N ILE A 253 19.85 -9.43 11.29
CA ILE A 253 19.71 -7.98 11.37
C ILE A 253 18.25 -7.66 11.60
N ILE A 254 17.94 -7.00 12.71
CA ILE A 254 16.60 -6.49 13.00
C ILE A 254 16.59 -5.00 12.67
N LEU A 255 15.63 -4.61 11.84
CA LEU A 255 15.35 -3.24 11.44
C LEU A 255 14.01 -2.85 12.04
N ASP A 256 14.01 -1.77 12.81
CA ASP A 256 12.82 -1.07 13.28
C ASP A 256 12.66 0.21 12.45
N THR A 257 11.45 0.43 11.96
CA THR A 257 11.11 1.52 11.07
C THR A 257 10.16 2.47 11.76
N LYS A 258 10.50 3.75 11.76
CA LYS A 258 9.66 4.78 12.38
C LYS A 258 9.33 5.87 11.38
N TYR A 259 8.08 6.30 11.40
CA TYR A 259 7.60 7.51 10.74
C TYR A 259 7.13 8.49 11.80
N TYR A 260 7.66 9.70 11.78
CA TYR A 260 7.20 10.79 12.64
C TYR A 260 6.76 11.96 11.79
N GLY A 261 5.50 12.38 11.87
CA GLY A 261 5.10 13.62 11.22
C GLY A 261 5.95 14.79 11.70
N ARG A 262 6.08 15.81 10.84
CA ARG A 262 6.91 17.01 11.01
C ARG A 262 7.05 17.45 12.47
N ARG A 263 8.23 17.21 13.06
CA ARG A 263 8.57 17.67 14.41
C ARG A 263 8.92 19.16 14.40
N PRO A 264 8.47 19.95 15.39
CA PRO A 264 9.06 21.25 15.69
C PRO A 264 10.54 21.06 16.06
N ALA A 265 11.40 22.00 15.66
CA ALA A 265 12.86 21.90 15.82
C ALA A 265 13.36 21.81 17.28
N HIS A 266 12.47 21.92 18.27
CA HIS A 266 12.80 22.01 19.69
C HIS A 266 12.29 20.83 20.54
N SER A 267 11.72 19.79 19.93
CA SER A 267 11.28 18.62 20.68
C SER A 267 12.45 17.64 20.89
N PRO A 268 12.74 17.19 22.13
CA PRO A 268 13.71 16.12 22.33
C PRO A 268 13.31 14.90 21.50
N GLN A 269 14.28 14.20 20.92
CA GLN A 269 13.99 12.91 20.30
C GLN A 269 13.31 12.05 21.37
N PRO A 270 12.11 11.50 21.15
CA PRO A 270 11.68 10.38 21.94
C PRO A 270 12.75 9.32 21.72
N SER A 271 13.30 8.82 22.81
CA SER A 271 13.98 7.54 22.83
C SER A 271 13.14 6.56 22.00
N ALA A 272 13.81 5.59 21.35
CA ALA A 272 13.11 4.38 20.91
C ALA A 272 12.13 3.99 22.03
N PRO A 273 10.85 3.68 21.74
CA PRO A 273 9.88 3.41 22.80
C PRO A 273 10.58 2.49 23.78
N ASP A 274 10.76 2.98 25.02
CA ASP A 274 11.36 2.16 26.04
C ASP A 274 10.52 0.90 26.04
N CYS A 275 11.17 -0.22 25.73
CA CYS A 275 10.59 -1.54 25.81
C CYS A 275 10.14 -1.90 27.25
N ALA A 276 10.19 -0.96 28.19
CA ALA A 276 9.74 -1.07 29.55
C ALA A 276 8.55 -0.13 29.77
N PRO A 277 7.31 -0.62 29.91
CA PRO A 277 6.38 0.06 30.79
C PRO A 277 7.02 0.08 32.18
N SER A 278 6.89 1.20 32.89
CA SER A 278 7.28 1.32 34.29
C SER A 278 6.41 0.38 35.15
N LEU A 279 6.77 -0.90 35.18
CA LEU A 279 6.26 -1.92 36.08
C LEU A 279 7.24 -2.03 37.26
N PRO A 280 6.81 -1.72 38.50
CA PRO A 280 7.67 -1.78 39.66
C PRO A 280 7.80 -3.24 40.13
N ALA A 281 8.47 -4.11 39.36
CA ALA A 281 8.83 -5.48 39.79
C ALA A 281 9.79 -6.22 38.85
N LEU A 282 9.88 -5.88 37.56
CA LEU A 282 10.74 -6.60 36.62
C LEU A 282 12.20 -6.13 36.71
N ARG A 283 13.08 -6.95 37.31
CA ARG A 283 14.52 -6.82 37.14
C ARG A 283 14.89 -7.22 35.72
N LEU A 284 14.81 -6.27 34.80
CA LEU A 284 15.54 -6.39 33.54
C LEU A 284 17.02 -6.57 33.91
N PRO A 285 17.69 -7.66 33.50
CA PRO A 285 19.12 -7.80 33.71
C PRO A 285 19.78 -6.55 33.14
N SER A 286 20.68 -5.94 33.92
CA SER A 286 21.50 -4.80 33.52
C SER A 286 21.95 -5.01 32.08
N LYS A 287 21.39 -4.21 31.15
CA LYS A 287 21.61 -4.27 29.69
C LYS A 287 22.07 -5.66 29.20
N PRO A 288 21.26 -6.44 28.44
CA PRO A 288 21.92 -7.37 27.52
C PRO A 288 22.98 -6.54 26.78
N ALA A 289 24.23 -7.02 26.77
CA ALA A 289 25.35 -6.37 26.12
C ALA A 289 25.09 -6.36 24.60
N CYS A 290 24.09 -5.57 24.20
CA CYS A 290 23.97 -4.97 22.90
C CYS A 290 25.18 -4.05 22.82
N HIS A 291 26.31 -4.58 22.36
CA HIS A 291 27.35 -3.73 21.81
C HIS A 291 26.73 -2.98 20.64
N ALA A 292 26.17 -1.81 20.95
CA ALA A 292 25.98 -0.75 19.99
C ALA A 292 27.40 -0.35 19.56
N GLY A 293 27.91 -1.01 18.52
CA GLY A 293 28.91 -0.38 17.65
C GLY A 293 28.36 1.00 17.30
N PRO A 294 29.22 2.03 17.28
CA PRO A 294 28.81 3.43 17.36
C PRO A 294 27.62 3.66 16.45
N ALA A 295 26.54 4.21 17.02
CA ALA A 295 25.43 4.71 16.24
C ALA A 295 26.05 5.48 15.08
N ALA A 296 25.95 4.93 13.87
CA ALA A 296 26.36 5.66 12.70
C ALA A 296 25.44 6.86 12.69
N ARG A 297 25.94 8.00 13.20
CA ARG A 297 25.48 9.31 12.79
C ARG A 297 25.63 9.27 11.29
N GLY A 298 24.56 8.87 10.61
CA GLY A 298 24.45 8.91 9.16
C GLY A 298 24.33 10.35 8.69
N ARG A 299 25.21 11.25 9.16
CA ARG A 299 25.83 12.16 8.22
C ARG A 299 26.72 11.27 7.38
N ALA A 300 26.19 10.78 6.26
CA ALA A 300 27.05 10.36 5.17
C ALA A 300 27.97 11.55 4.90
N ALA A 301 29.22 11.46 5.34
CA ALA A 301 30.25 12.38 4.91
C ALA A 301 30.37 12.15 3.40
N LEU A 302 29.76 13.05 2.63
CA LEU A 302 29.96 13.12 1.20
C LEU A 302 31.47 13.22 0.93
N PRO A 303 32.02 12.52 -0.08
CA PRO A 303 33.27 12.97 -0.67
C PRO A 303 33.07 14.41 -1.16
N ARG A 304 33.92 15.32 -0.70
CA ARG A 304 33.92 16.73 -1.09
C ARG A 304 34.40 16.89 -2.54
N ARG A 305 33.72 17.81 -3.26
CA ARG A 305 34.03 18.43 -4.58
C ARG A 305 33.69 17.53 -5.79
N HIS A 306 33.13 18.00 -6.90
CA HIS A 306 33.09 19.33 -7.53
C HIS A 306 31.69 19.69 -8.07
N ALA A 307 31.45 20.99 -8.25
CA ALA A 307 30.29 21.54 -8.95
C ALA A 307 30.16 20.96 -10.37
N GLY A 308 28.95 20.52 -10.75
CA GLY A 308 28.65 20.10 -12.11
C GLY A 308 27.35 19.30 -12.23
N SER A 309 26.30 19.96 -12.70
CA SER A 309 25.07 19.45 -13.37
C SER A 309 24.34 18.20 -12.81
N GLY A 310 23.06 18.38 -12.51
CA GLY A 310 22.12 17.30 -12.23
C GLY A 310 22.08 16.26 -13.35
N ARG A 311 22.28 15.00 -12.99
CA ARG A 311 21.95 13.84 -13.82
C ARG A 311 21.42 12.71 -12.94
N ALA A 312 20.37 12.09 -13.46
CA ALA A 312 19.49 11.10 -12.86
C ALA A 312 20.21 9.99 -12.09
N LEU A 313 19.65 9.61 -10.94
CA LEU A 313 19.98 8.34 -10.30
C LEU A 313 19.48 7.22 -11.23
N HIS A 314 20.45 6.69 -11.97
CA HIS A 314 20.31 5.75 -13.06
C HIS A 314 19.29 4.63 -12.85
N THR A 315 18.43 4.53 -13.86
CA THR A 315 17.78 3.32 -14.35
C THR A 315 18.82 2.24 -14.66
N GLY A 316 18.76 1.14 -13.92
CA GLY A 316 19.56 -0.05 -14.17
C GLY A 316 19.35 -1.04 -13.05
N ARG A 317 18.91 -2.27 -13.37
CA ARG A 317 19.09 -3.41 -12.46
C ARG A 317 20.53 -3.36 -11.95
N PRO A 318 20.79 -3.34 -10.63
CA PRO A 318 22.12 -3.62 -10.15
C PRO A 318 22.42 -5.09 -10.49
N SER A 319 23.09 -5.30 -11.61
CA SER A 319 23.78 -6.55 -11.90
C SER A 319 24.87 -6.71 -10.85
N GLY A 320 24.78 -7.77 -10.05
CA GLY A 320 25.71 -8.07 -8.97
C GLY A 320 25.09 -7.97 -7.59
N ALA A 321 25.33 -8.99 -6.76
CA ALA A 321 24.94 -9.05 -5.36
C ALA A 321 25.51 -7.83 -4.61
N ARG A 322 24.76 -6.73 -4.55
CA ARG A 322 25.08 -5.65 -3.63
C ARG A 322 24.91 -6.20 -2.23
N GLY A 323 26.00 -6.26 -1.46
CA GLY A 323 25.92 -6.50 -0.02
C GLY A 323 25.02 -5.46 0.65
N TYR A 324 24.59 -5.75 1.89
CA TYR A 324 23.67 -4.91 2.67
C TYR A 324 23.96 -3.39 2.59
N ALA A 325 25.24 -2.98 2.60
CA ALA A 325 25.64 -1.58 2.51
C ALA A 325 25.22 -0.88 1.20
N GLY A 326 25.31 -1.56 0.06
CA GLY A 326 24.90 -1.00 -1.23
C GLY A 326 23.39 -0.86 -1.38
N LEU A 327 22.64 -1.79 -0.78
CA LEU A 327 21.17 -1.72 -0.72
C LEU A 327 20.70 -0.67 0.27
N SER A 328 21.36 -0.55 1.43
CA SER A 328 21.09 0.51 2.40
C SER A 328 21.34 1.90 1.81
N ALA A 329 22.39 2.07 0.99
CA ALA A 329 22.64 3.32 0.28
C ALA A 329 21.58 3.62 -0.79
N ALA A 330 21.11 2.60 -1.53
CA ALA A 330 20.02 2.76 -2.50
C ALA A 330 18.69 3.11 -1.81
N LEU A 331 18.36 2.41 -0.71
CA LEU A 331 17.21 2.69 0.15
C LEU A 331 17.27 4.12 0.69
N ALA A 332 18.43 4.54 1.21
CA ALA A 332 18.66 5.91 1.66
C ALA A 332 18.44 6.93 0.53
N GLY A 333 18.76 6.55 -0.71
CA GLY A 333 18.48 7.33 -1.92
C GLY A 333 16.99 7.60 -2.12
N TYR A 334 16.15 6.56 -2.05
CA TYR A 334 14.69 6.69 -2.10
C TYR A 334 14.15 7.45 -0.88
N CYS A 335 14.78 7.26 0.27
CA CYS A 335 14.47 8.00 1.50
C CYS A 335 15.05 9.44 1.51
N ARG A 336 15.70 9.94 0.45
CA ARG A 336 16.17 11.34 0.44
C ARG A 336 14.96 12.29 0.45
N GLY A 337 14.94 13.22 1.42
CA GLY A 337 13.83 14.16 1.64
C GLY A 337 12.76 13.67 2.64
N PHE A 338 12.89 12.43 3.10
CA PHE A 338 12.14 11.83 4.18
C PHE A 338 12.89 12.04 5.51
N THR A 339 12.91 13.27 6.03
CA THR A 339 13.54 13.64 7.33
C THR A 339 12.91 12.96 8.55
N GLU A 340 11.86 12.19 8.32
CA GLU A 340 10.92 11.65 9.30
C GLU A 340 11.03 10.12 9.44
N PHE A 341 11.95 9.53 8.69
CA PHE A 341 12.10 8.09 8.55
C PHE A 341 13.43 7.62 9.13
N ASN A 342 13.36 6.89 10.25
CA ASN A 342 14.52 6.30 10.89
C ASN A 342 14.46 4.78 10.75
N ILE A 343 15.61 4.19 10.40
CA ILE A 343 15.84 2.75 10.49
C ILE A 343 16.72 2.54 11.71
N LEU A 344 16.11 2.15 12.83
CA LEU A 344 16.84 1.74 14.02
C LEU A 344 17.30 0.30 13.82
N ARG A 345 18.60 0.09 13.95
CA ARG A 345 19.20 -1.24 13.82
C ARG A 345 19.39 -1.82 15.20
N VAL A 346 18.73 -2.95 15.48
CA VAL A 346 19.03 -3.79 16.64
C VAL A 346 19.88 -4.96 16.12
N VAL A 347 21.12 -5.05 16.61
CA VAL A 347 22.05 -6.12 16.22
C VAL A 347 21.76 -7.34 17.09
N THR A 348 21.65 -8.52 16.48
CA THR A 348 21.55 -9.82 17.17
C THR A 348 22.89 -10.55 17.18
N ASN A 349 23.07 -11.36 18.22
CA ASN A 349 24.20 -12.24 18.52
C ASN A 349 24.91 -12.81 17.29
N SER A 350 26.22 -12.55 17.25
CA SER A 350 27.19 -13.52 16.74
C SER A 350 27.05 -14.80 17.55
N ASN A 351 27.07 -15.97 16.92
CA ASN A 351 27.56 -17.15 17.63
C ASN A 351 28.98 -16.89 18.12
#